data_AF-A0A5K1CG84-F1
#
_entry.id   AF-A0A5K1CG84-F1
#
_cell.length_a   1.000
_cell.length_b   1.000
_cell.length_c   1.000
_cell.angle_alpha   90.00
_cell.angle_beta   90.00
_cell.angle_gamma   90.00
#
_symmetry.space_group_name_H-M   'P 1'
#
loop_
_entity.id
_entity.type
_entity.pdbx_description
1 polymer ?
#
loop_
_entity_poly.entity_id
_entity_poly.type
_entity_poly.pdbx_seq_one_letter_code
_entity_poly.pdbx_strand_id
1 'polypeptide(L)'
;HPDLKLLRIARFASLIVVDKMMKMVKSALINTVTDDDWNFYRTDDDHKAQVIKKLIIDDKWWDRIFYRLAFTGPIWEMLRVFYCDISTLHCVYE
;
A
#
# COMPACT_ATOMS: atom_id res chain seq x y z
N HIS A 1 -15.47 -23.70 -2.26
CA HIS A 1 -14.24 -23.70 -1.44
C HIS A 1 -14.10 -22.38 -0.68
N PRO A 2 -14.35 -22.37 0.64
CA PRO A 2 -14.25 -21.17 1.50
C PRO A 2 -12.84 -20.55 1.55
N ASP A 3 -11.79 -21.34 1.31
CA ASP A 3 -10.38 -20.89 1.40
C ASP A 3 -10.01 -19.80 0.39
N LEU A 4 -10.60 -19.84 -0.82
CA LEU A 4 -10.38 -18.82 -1.85
C LEU A 4 -10.99 -17.46 -1.45
N LYS A 5 -12.04 -17.43 -0.63
CA LYS A 5 -12.65 -16.19 -0.15
C LYS A 5 -11.76 -15.53 0.91
N LEU A 6 -11.26 -16.32 1.86
CA LEU A 6 -10.36 -15.82 2.91
C LEU A 6 -9.04 -15.31 2.31
N LEU A 7 -8.46 -16.05 1.35
CA LEU A 7 -7.24 -15.61 0.67
C LEU A 7 -7.43 -14.26 -0.05
N ARG A 8 -8.60 -14.02 -0.66
CA ARG A 8 -8.90 -12.73 -1.31
C ARG A 8 -8.95 -11.58 -0.31
N ILE A 9 -9.54 -11.80 0.87
CA ILE A 9 -9.59 -10.80 1.95
C ILE A 9 -8.18 -10.54 2.50
N ALA A 10 -7.40 -11.60 2.74
CA ALA A 10 -6.02 -11.46 3.21
C ALA A 10 -5.13 -10.71 2.21
N ARG A 11 -5.25 -11.02 0.91
CA ARG A 11 -4.54 -10.29 -0.16
C ARG A 11 -4.95 -8.83 -0.24
N PHE A 12 -6.23 -8.53 -0.04
CA PHE A 12 -6.70 -7.14 0.00
C PHE A 12 -6.13 -6.38 1.19
N ALA A 13 -6.15 -6.98 2.38
CA ALA A 13 -5.55 -6.40 3.59
C ALA A 13 -4.03 -6.20 3.43
N SER A 14 -3.31 -7.16 2.86
CA SER A 14 -1.87 -7.02 2.63
C SER A 14 -1.54 -5.87 1.67
N LEU A 15 -2.35 -5.65 0.63
CA LEU A 15 -2.17 -4.52 -0.28
C LEU A 15 -2.33 -3.18 0.45
N ILE A 16 -3.34 -3.04 1.32
CA ILE A 16 -3.53 -1.82 2.12
C ILE A 16 -2.34 -1.58 3.05
N VAL A 17 -1.80 -2.63 3.68
CA VAL A 17 -0.62 -2.51 4.54
C VAL A 17 0.60 -2.04 3.75
N VAL A 18 0.85 -2.64 2.58
CA VAL A 18 1.95 -2.22 1.69
C VAL A 18 1.80 -0.77 1.23
N ASP A 19 0.58 -0.35 0.86
CA ASP A 19 0.31 1.04 0.46
C ASP A 19 0.54 2.01 1.62
N LYS A 20 0.14 1.65 2.85
CA LYS A 20 0.44 2.45 4.06
C LYS A 20 1.93 2.58 4.29
N MET A 21 2.68 1.49 4.17
CA MET A 21 4.14 1.51 4.29
C MET A 21 4.76 2.41 3.21
N MET A 22 4.35 2.27 1.96
CA MET A 22 4.81 3.12 0.85
C MET A 22 4.55 4.61 1.10
N LYS A 23 3.37 4.96 1.61
CA LYS A 23 3.06 6.34 2.00
C LYS A 23 4.02 6.87 3.07
N MET A 24 4.39 6.06 4.07
CA MET A 24 5.32 6.48 5.13
C MET A 24 6.73 6.73 4.60
N VAL A 25 7.20 5.92 3.64
CA VAL A 25 8.56 6.04 3.09
C VAL A 25 8.65 6.95 1.85
N LYS A 26 7.56 7.57 1.39
CA LYS A 26 7.53 8.40 0.16
C LYS A 26 8.68 9.42 0.13
N SER A 27 8.81 10.24 1.18
CA SER A 27 9.83 11.30 1.20
C SER A 27 11.25 10.74 1.20
N ALA A 28 11.48 9.64 1.92
CA ALA A 28 12.78 8.97 1.93
C ALA A 28 13.12 8.41 0.54
N LEU A 29 12.17 7.74 -0.12
CA LEU A 29 12.33 7.22 -1.47
C LEU A 29 12.62 8.33 -2.49
N ILE A 30 11.87 9.43 -2.44
CA ILE A 30 12.10 10.59 -3.32
C ILE A 30 13.53 11.11 -3.11
N ASN A 31 13.93 11.33 -1.86
CA ASN A 31 15.28 11.80 -1.55
C ASN A 31 16.35 10.83 -2.08
N THR A 32 16.18 9.52 -1.90
CA THR A 32 17.12 8.51 -2.40
C THR A 32 17.26 8.54 -3.91
N VAL A 33 16.15 8.67 -4.67
CA VAL A 33 16.24 8.69 -6.14
C VAL A 33 16.76 10.01 -6.69
N THR A 34 16.66 11.10 -5.92
CA THR A 34 17.20 12.42 -6.27
C THR A 34 18.64 12.64 -5.81
N ASP A 35 19.16 11.76 -4.95
CA ASP A 35 20.53 11.82 -4.43
C ASP A 35 21.57 11.56 -5.54
N ASP A 36 22.73 12.21 -5.44
CA ASP A 36 23.84 12.02 -6.36
C ASP A 36 24.42 10.60 -6.28
N ASP A 37 24.28 9.95 -5.12
CA ASP A 37 24.66 8.56 -4.87
C ASP A 37 23.69 7.53 -5.47
N TRP A 38 22.60 7.98 -6.14
CA TRP A 38 21.67 7.08 -6.85
C TRP A 38 22.38 6.16 -7.85
N ASN A 39 23.51 6.62 -8.39
CA ASN A 39 24.32 5.84 -9.33
C ASN A 39 24.83 4.52 -8.75
N PHE A 40 25.00 4.41 -7.43
CA PHE A 40 25.36 3.16 -6.77
C PHE A 40 24.31 2.06 -7.01
N TYR A 41 23.02 2.43 -7.00
CA TYR A 41 21.89 1.51 -7.18
C TYR A 41 21.65 1.08 -8.64
N ARG A 42 22.33 1.71 -9.61
CA ARG A 42 22.23 1.38 -11.04
C ARG A 42 23.15 0.24 -11.47
N THR A 43 24.07 -0.18 -10.60
CA THR A 43 25.17 -1.10 -10.95
C THR A 43 24.69 -2.49 -11.39
N ASP A 44 23.56 -2.97 -10.84
CA ASP A 44 23.01 -4.30 -11.16
C ASP A 44 22.12 -4.30 -12.41
N ASP A 45 21.17 -3.36 -12.50
CA ASP A 45 20.22 -3.25 -13.61
C ASP A 45 19.80 -1.80 -13.79
N ASP A 46 20.49 -1.11 -14.69
CA ASP A 46 20.22 0.30 -14.98
C ASP A 46 18.80 0.52 -15.51
N HIS A 47 18.31 -0.38 -16.38
CA HIS A 47 16.98 -0.24 -16.96
C HIS A 47 15.91 -0.29 -15.86
N LYS A 48 16.01 -1.26 -14.95
CA LYS A 48 15.08 -1.38 -13.82
C LYS A 48 15.20 -0.19 -12.86
N ALA A 49 16.41 0.28 -12.57
CA ALA A 49 16.62 1.46 -11.74
C ALA A 49 15.96 2.71 -12.35
N GLN A 50 16.06 2.91 -13.66
CA GLN A 50 15.40 4.04 -14.35
C GLN A 50 13.87 3.94 -14.30
N VAL A 51 13.30 2.75 -14.45
CA VAL A 51 11.85 2.54 -14.33
C VAL A 51 11.37 2.87 -12.91
N ILE A 52 12.09 2.39 -11.89
CA ILE A 52 11.77 2.66 -10.48
C ILE A 52 11.87 4.16 -10.18
N LYS A 53 12.94 4.82 -10.64
CA LYS A 53 13.13 6.27 -10.47
C LYS A 53 11.97 7.05 -11.09
N LYS A 54 11.59 6.74 -12.33
CA LYS A 54 10.43 7.37 -13.01
C LYS A 54 9.12 7.18 -12.25
N LEU A 55 8.92 6.01 -11.64
CA LEU A 55 7.72 5.73 -10.86
C LEU A 55 7.69 6.54 -9.55
N ILE A 56 8.82 6.60 -8.84
CA ILE A 56 8.94 7.29 -7.54
C ILE A 56 8.79 8.81 -7.70
N ILE A 57 9.20 9.39 -8.82
CA ILE A 57 9.02 10.83 -9.08
C ILE A 57 7.65 11.18 -9.70
N ASP A 58 6.83 10.20 -10.07
CA ASP A 58 5.52 10.44 -10.68
C ASP A 58 4.47 10.74 -9.60
N ASP A 59 4.09 12.01 -9.49
CA ASP A 59 3.03 12.44 -8.57
C ASP A 59 1.68 11.77 -8.84
N LYS A 60 1.32 11.52 -10.11
CA LYS A 60 0.06 10.85 -10.45
C LYS A 60 0.04 9.41 -9.96
N TRP A 61 1.20 8.77 -9.90
CA TRP A 61 1.31 7.43 -9.32
C TRP A 61 1.05 7.45 -7.82
N TRP A 62 1.65 8.41 -7.09
CA TRP A 62 1.38 8.60 -5.66
C TRP A 62 -0.06 8.97 -5.36
N ASP A 63 -0.68 9.81 -6.18
CA ASP A 63 -2.09 10.20 -6.04
C ASP A 63 -3.01 8.98 -6.08
N ARG A 64 -2.71 7.98 -6.92
CA ARG A 64 -3.47 6.72 -6.97
C ARG A 64 -3.32 5.90 -5.69
N ILE A 65 -2.13 5.89 -5.07
CA ILE A 65 -1.90 5.23 -3.77
C ILE A 65 -2.68 5.95 -2.69
N PHE A 66 -2.60 7.28 -2.63
CA PHE A 66 -3.31 8.07 -1.63
C PHE A 66 -4.83 7.98 -1.78
N TYR A 67 -5.32 8.01 -3.02
CA TYR A 67 -6.72 7.78 -3.31
C TYR A 67 -7.17 6.41 -2.83
N ARG A 68 -6.41 5.35 -3.12
CA ARG A 68 -6.75 3.98 -2.68
C ARG A 68 -6.77 3.87 -1.16
N LEU A 69 -5.82 4.49 -0.47
CA LEU A 69 -5.79 4.53 0.98
C LEU A 69 -6.97 5.31 1.56
N ALA A 70 -7.31 6.46 0.99
CA ALA A 70 -8.47 7.25 1.41
C ALA A 70 -9.78 6.49 1.18
N PHE A 71 -9.92 5.85 0.02
CA PHE A 71 -11.08 5.05 -0.34
C PHE A 71 -11.26 3.81 0.56
N THR A 72 -10.17 3.13 0.89
CA THR A 72 -10.21 1.92 1.75
C THR A 72 -10.21 2.23 3.24
N GLY A 73 -9.93 3.48 3.63
CA GLY A 73 -9.92 3.94 5.03
C GLY A 73 -11.21 3.60 5.78
N PRO A 74 -12.40 4.01 5.30
CA PRO A 74 -13.67 3.69 5.95
C PRO A 74 -13.94 2.18 6.06
N ILE A 75 -13.58 1.40 5.03
CA ILE A 75 -13.74 -0.07 5.05
C ILE A 75 -12.83 -0.69 6.11
N TRP A 76 -11.59 -0.21 6.21
CA TRP A 76 -10.64 -0.66 7.21
C TRP A 76 -11.10 -0.32 8.64
N GLU A 77 -11.61 0.89 8.87
CA GLU A 77 -12.16 1.28 10.17
C GLU A 77 -13.39 0.44 10.54
N MET A 78 -14.30 0.21 9.59
CA MET A 78 -15.44 -0.71 9.79
C MET A 78 -14.94 -2.09 10.22
N LEU A 79 -14.02 -2.70 9.47
CA LEU A 79 -13.48 -4.03 9.79
C LEU A 79 -12.79 -4.05 11.16
N ARG A 80 -12.07 -2.99 11.55
CA ARG A 80 -11.44 -2.92 12.87
C ARG A 80 -12.49 -2.97 13.99
N VAL A 81 -13.54 -2.16 13.89
CA VAL A 81 -14.63 -2.13 14.89
C VAL A 81 -15.32 -3.50 15.01
N PHE A 82 -15.60 -4.15 13.86
CA PHE A 82 -16.26 -5.46 13.83
C PHE A 82 -15.40 -6.64 14.30
N TYR A 83 -14.09 -6.62 14.06
CA TYR A 83 -13.22 -7.78 14.33
C TYR A 83 -12.37 -7.65 15.61
N CYS A 84 -12.09 -6.43 16.10
CA CYS A 84 -11.23 -6.22 17.27
C CYS A 84 -11.96 -5.68 18.51
N ASP A 85 -12.97 -4.81 18.36
CA ASP A 85 -13.48 -4.05 19.51
C ASP A 85 -14.80 -4.58 20.07
N ILE A 86 -15.63 -5.26 19.25
CA ILE A 86 -16.92 -5.75 19.73
C ILE A 86 -17.25 -7.07 19.01
N SER A 87 -17.60 -8.11 19.75
CA SER A 87 -18.18 -9.35 19.25
C SER A 87 -19.61 -9.14 18.72
N THR A 88 -19.80 -8.22 17.78
CA THR A 88 -21.10 -7.81 17.21
C THR A 88 -21.47 -8.54 15.92
N LEU A 89 -20.80 -9.66 15.61
CA LEU A 89 -21.17 -10.46 14.43
C LEU A 89 -22.66 -10.87 14.45
N HIS A 90 -23.24 -11.02 15.65
CA HIS A 90 -24.66 -11.25 15.88
C HIS A 90 -25.58 -10.11 15.41
N CYS A 91 -25.14 -8.85 15.51
CA CYS A 91 -25.99 -7.67 15.25
C CYS A 91 -26.19 -7.32 13.77
N VAL A 92 -25.52 -8.01 12.85
CA VAL A 92 -25.63 -7.77 11.40
C VAL A 92 -26.57 -8.78 10.72
N TYR A 93 -26.90 -9.87 11.41
CA TYR A 93 -27.74 -10.96 10.90
C TYR A 93 -29.15 -10.99 11.52
N GLU A 94 -29.51 -10.00 12.34
CA GLU A 94 -30.90 -9.68 12.70
C GLU A 94 -31.47 -8.62 11.76
#